data_AF-A0A3D9JMI3-F1
#
_entry.id   AF-A0A3D9JMI3-F1
#
_cell.length_a   1.000
_cell.length_b   1.000
_cell.length_c   1.000
_cell.angle_alpha   90.00
_cell.angle_beta   90.00
_cell.angle_gamma   90.00
#
_symmetry.space_group_name_H-M   'P 1'
#
loop_
_entity.id
_entity.type
_entity.pdbx_description
1 polymer ?
#
loop_
_entity_poly.entity_id
_entity_poly.type
_entity_poly.pdbx_seq_one_letter_code
_entity_poly.pdbx_strand_id
1 'polypeptide(L)'
;MRSEQEMRQLFVDFAQRDERIQLATLEGSRTNVNIAPDSFQDFDISYFVTDLESFKENDRWLDVFGNRLMMQKPEDMELFPPELGNWFSYIILFEDGNKLDLTLIPVNEVEAYWEQSDGLAKVLLDKAGLVQNEIRANDRQYWIRKPTAREYDDCCNEFWMVSTYVVKGLARKEILFASDHLHEIARPNLLRMMAWHIGAERGYDFSVGKNYKFIDRYLPAEDWESLLSTYDGKAYPNVWRSLFACYALFRKYSGSVAEKLGYRYPDYDVAITPYTENIYDQVSRTES
;
A
#
# COMPACT_ATOMS: atom_id res chain seq x y z
N MET A 1 -5.90 5.76 -26.59
CA MET A 1 -6.38 5.23 -25.31
C MET A 1 -7.89 5.21 -25.36
N ARG A 2 -8.51 4.04 -25.16
CA ARG A 2 -9.94 3.90 -24.94
C ARG A 2 -10.31 4.58 -23.63
N SER A 3 -11.46 5.24 -23.61
CA SER A 3 -12.02 5.92 -22.45
C SER A 3 -12.45 4.93 -21.38
N GLU A 4 -12.64 5.44 -20.15
CA GLU A 4 -13.19 4.66 -19.05
C GLU A 4 -14.54 4.03 -19.38
N GLN A 5 -15.41 4.77 -20.07
CA GLN A 5 -16.72 4.26 -20.46
C GLN A 5 -16.61 3.11 -21.46
N GLU A 6 -15.72 3.23 -22.46
CA GLU A 6 -15.47 2.17 -23.44
C GLU A 6 -14.90 0.90 -22.76
N MET A 7 -13.93 1.06 -21.86
CA MET A 7 -13.34 -0.06 -21.13
C MET A 7 -14.36 -0.75 -20.23
N ARG A 8 -15.11 0.00 -19.42
CA ARG A 8 -16.18 -0.56 -18.56
C ARG A 8 -17.23 -1.30 -19.38
N GLN A 9 -17.68 -0.73 -20.49
CA GLN A 9 -18.67 -1.38 -21.35
C GLN A 9 -18.12 -2.69 -21.93
N LEU A 10 -16.85 -2.71 -22.34
CA LEU A 10 -16.20 -3.91 -22.87
C LEU A 10 -16.18 -5.05 -21.84
N PHE A 11 -15.86 -4.75 -20.58
CA PHE A 11 -15.85 -5.74 -19.49
C PHE A 11 -17.26 -6.28 -19.19
N VAL A 12 -18.23 -5.38 -19.07
CA VAL A 12 -19.63 -5.78 -18.82
C VAL A 12 -20.20 -6.58 -19.99
N ASP A 13 -19.94 -6.17 -21.23
CA ASP A 13 -20.40 -6.89 -22.44
C ASP A 13 -19.83 -8.30 -22.51
N PHE A 14 -18.55 -8.46 -22.19
CA PHE A 14 -17.92 -9.78 -22.13
C PHE A 14 -18.57 -10.64 -21.06
N ALA A 15 -18.67 -10.12 -19.83
CA ALA A 15 -19.30 -10.81 -18.71
C ALA A 15 -20.76 -11.18 -19.02
N GLN A 16 -21.51 -10.31 -19.71
CA GLN A 16 -22.90 -10.55 -20.08
C GLN A 16 -23.04 -11.73 -21.07
N ARG A 17 -22.13 -11.83 -22.04
CA ARG A 17 -22.18 -12.84 -23.12
C ARG A 17 -21.66 -14.21 -22.70
N ASP A 18 -20.69 -14.26 -21.79
CA ASP A 18 -20.12 -15.54 -21.34
C ASP A 18 -20.99 -16.16 -20.23
N GLU A 19 -21.59 -17.31 -20.50
CA GLU A 19 -22.46 -18.02 -19.55
C GLU A 19 -21.70 -18.52 -18.31
N ARG A 20 -20.37 -18.66 -18.39
CA ARG A 20 -19.57 -19.10 -17.24
C ARG A 20 -19.44 -17.99 -16.20
N ILE A 21 -19.61 -16.72 -16.58
CA ILE A 21 -19.54 -15.55 -15.69
C ILE A 21 -20.94 -15.25 -15.13
N GLN A 22 -21.09 -15.35 -13.82
CA GLN A 22 -22.36 -15.19 -13.11
C GLN A 22 -22.47 -13.86 -12.36
N LEU A 23 -21.35 -13.33 -11.89
CA LEU A 23 -21.25 -12.03 -11.23
C LEU A 23 -19.98 -11.33 -11.71
N ALA A 24 -20.04 -10.00 -11.88
CA ALA A 24 -18.91 -9.15 -12.17
C ALA A 24 -18.88 -7.95 -11.24
N THR A 25 -17.72 -7.64 -10.67
CA THR A 25 -17.49 -6.48 -9.82
C THR A 25 -16.38 -5.60 -10.37
N LEU A 26 -16.46 -4.31 -10.06
CA LEU A 26 -15.38 -3.34 -10.19
C LEU A 26 -14.87 -3.03 -8.78
N GLU A 27 -13.56 -2.98 -8.62
CA GLU A 27 -12.89 -2.78 -7.34
C GLU A 27 -11.97 -1.56 -7.34
N GLY A 28 -11.23 -1.41 -6.24
CA GLY A 28 -10.08 -0.53 -6.15
C GLY A 28 -10.42 0.95 -6.22
N SER A 29 -9.48 1.75 -6.70
CA SER A 29 -9.55 3.20 -6.57
C SER A 29 -10.71 3.84 -7.35
N ARG A 30 -11.25 3.16 -8.38
CA ARG A 30 -12.37 3.63 -9.21
C ARG A 30 -13.73 3.54 -8.52
N THR A 31 -13.82 2.85 -7.39
CA THR A 31 -15.04 2.79 -6.57
C THR A 31 -14.99 3.77 -5.40
N ASN A 32 -13.80 4.30 -5.08
CA ASN A 32 -13.61 5.21 -3.95
C ASN A 32 -13.94 6.66 -4.31
N VAL A 33 -15.05 7.17 -3.79
CA VAL A 33 -15.51 8.56 -3.99
C VAL A 33 -14.55 9.62 -3.42
N ASN A 34 -13.66 9.25 -2.49
CA ASN A 34 -12.67 10.14 -1.90
C ASN A 34 -11.38 10.27 -2.74
N ILE A 35 -11.26 9.49 -3.82
CA ILE A 35 -10.15 9.55 -4.77
C ILE A 35 -10.63 10.28 -6.03
N ALA A 36 -9.97 11.39 -6.37
CA ALA A 36 -10.26 12.11 -7.60
C ALA A 36 -9.92 11.21 -8.80
N PRO A 37 -10.83 11.04 -9.77
CA PRO A 37 -10.55 10.24 -10.95
C PRO A 37 -9.41 10.85 -11.79
N ASP A 38 -8.55 9.98 -12.31
CA ASP A 38 -7.47 10.38 -13.24
C ASP A 38 -7.19 9.29 -14.29
N SER A 39 -6.34 9.62 -15.27
CA SER A 39 -6.00 8.74 -16.38
C SER A 39 -5.03 7.60 -16.03
N PHE A 40 -4.50 7.57 -14.80
CA PHE A 40 -3.57 6.56 -14.31
C PHE A 40 -4.23 5.53 -13.39
N GLN A 41 -5.55 5.62 -13.17
CA GLN A 41 -6.27 4.58 -12.45
C GLN A 41 -6.39 3.31 -13.29
N ASP A 42 -5.95 2.20 -12.72
CA ASP A 42 -6.14 0.87 -13.29
C ASP A 42 -7.62 0.45 -13.22
N PHE A 43 -7.99 -0.58 -13.97
CA PHE A 43 -9.28 -1.25 -13.83
C PHE A 43 -9.09 -2.54 -13.02
N ASP A 44 -9.63 -2.57 -11.81
CA ASP A 44 -9.69 -3.79 -10.99
C ASP A 44 -11.06 -4.46 -11.23
N ILE A 45 -11.10 -5.56 -11.96
CA ILE A 45 -12.34 -6.30 -12.29
C ILE A 45 -12.26 -7.69 -11.68
N SER A 46 -13.35 -8.16 -11.08
CA SER A 46 -13.47 -9.57 -10.68
C SER A 46 -14.66 -10.23 -11.38
N TYR A 47 -14.42 -11.39 -11.98
CA TYR A 47 -15.46 -12.25 -12.56
C TYR A 47 -15.63 -13.49 -11.69
N PHE A 48 -16.87 -13.74 -11.28
CA PHE A 48 -17.25 -14.94 -10.54
C PHE A 48 -17.72 -15.99 -11.53
N VAL A 49 -16.95 -17.08 -11.61
CA VAL A 49 -17.06 -18.05 -12.69
C VAL A 49 -17.48 -19.44 -12.20
N THR A 50 -18.27 -20.14 -13.00
CA THR A 50 -18.68 -21.53 -12.72
C THR A 50 -17.60 -22.55 -13.06
N ASP A 51 -16.70 -22.22 -13.98
CA ASP A 51 -15.64 -23.11 -14.47
C ASP A 51 -14.33 -22.33 -14.68
N LEU A 52 -13.53 -22.26 -13.62
CA LEU A 52 -12.27 -21.52 -13.58
C LEU A 52 -11.19 -22.16 -14.48
N GLU A 53 -11.12 -23.50 -14.54
CA GLU A 53 -10.12 -24.20 -15.34
C GLU A 53 -10.30 -23.94 -16.84
N SER A 54 -11.54 -23.81 -17.31
CA SER A 54 -11.81 -23.48 -18.72
C SER A 54 -11.21 -22.14 -19.18
N PHE A 55 -11.02 -21.18 -18.27
CA PHE A 55 -10.34 -19.91 -18.58
C PHE A 55 -8.82 -20.03 -18.57
N LYS A 56 -8.27 -21.01 -17.85
CA LYS A 56 -6.83 -21.28 -17.74
C LYS A 56 -6.28 -22.15 -18.87
N GLU A 57 -7.14 -22.86 -19.60
CA GLU A 57 -6.72 -23.71 -20.73
C GLU A 57 -5.90 -22.94 -21.78
N ASN A 58 -6.29 -21.70 -22.08
CA ASN A 58 -5.54 -20.81 -22.95
C ASN A 58 -6.00 -19.35 -22.79
N ASP A 59 -5.11 -18.41 -23.15
CA ASP A 59 -5.33 -16.98 -22.92
C ASP A 59 -6.08 -16.25 -24.07
N ARG A 60 -6.55 -16.96 -25.11
CA ARG A 60 -7.13 -16.30 -26.31
C ARG A 60 -8.44 -15.56 -26.03
N TRP A 61 -9.19 -15.98 -25.02
CA TRP A 61 -10.44 -15.31 -24.65
C TRP A 61 -10.20 -13.86 -24.20
N LEU A 62 -8.99 -13.54 -23.72
CA LEU A 62 -8.59 -12.19 -23.34
C LEU A 62 -8.38 -11.27 -24.56
N ASP A 63 -8.26 -11.81 -25.78
CA ASP A 63 -8.01 -11.01 -27.00
C ASP A 63 -9.17 -10.02 -27.28
N VAL A 64 -10.37 -10.33 -26.78
CA VAL A 64 -11.53 -9.43 -26.85
C VAL A 64 -11.28 -8.09 -26.15
N PHE A 65 -10.40 -8.05 -25.15
CA PHE A 65 -10.04 -6.84 -24.42
C PHE A 65 -9.01 -5.98 -25.15
N GLY A 66 -8.53 -6.40 -26.33
CA GLY A 66 -7.61 -5.66 -27.17
C GLY A 66 -6.16 -6.11 -27.06
N ASN A 67 -5.31 -5.48 -27.88
CA ASN A 67 -3.89 -5.84 -27.97
C ASN A 67 -3.14 -5.53 -26.67
N ARG A 68 -2.30 -6.47 -26.24
CA ARG A 68 -1.55 -6.43 -24.99
C ARG A 68 -0.08 -6.08 -25.26
N LEU A 69 0.48 -5.14 -24.51
CA LEU A 69 1.92 -4.90 -24.45
C LEU A 69 2.61 -5.97 -23.61
N MET A 70 2.02 -6.29 -22.47
CA MET A 70 2.51 -7.28 -21.53
C MET A 70 1.34 -7.85 -20.74
N MET A 71 1.50 -9.09 -20.28
CA MET A 71 0.59 -9.73 -19.35
C MET A 71 1.39 -10.50 -18.31
N GLN A 72 0.94 -10.45 -17.06
CA GLN A 72 1.42 -11.27 -15.96
C GLN A 72 0.26 -12.10 -15.42
N LYS A 73 0.55 -13.34 -15.01
CA LYS A 73 -0.39 -14.26 -14.35
C LYS A 73 0.19 -14.63 -12.99
N PRO A 74 -0.10 -13.87 -11.92
CA PRO A 74 0.56 -14.05 -10.64
C PRO A 74 0.51 -15.48 -10.10
N GLU A 75 -0.59 -16.19 -10.33
CA GLU A 75 -0.78 -17.57 -9.88
C GLU A 75 -0.17 -18.65 -10.80
N ASP A 76 0.46 -18.24 -11.92
CA ASP A 76 1.08 -19.13 -12.91
C ASP A 76 2.54 -18.71 -13.19
N MET A 77 3.27 -18.39 -12.11
CA MET A 77 4.70 -18.09 -12.14
C MET A 77 5.48 -19.15 -11.36
N GLU A 78 6.69 -19.48 -11.83
CA GLU A 78 7.59 -20.39 -11.11
C GLU A 78 8.41 -19.66 -10.03
N LEU A 79 8.85 -18.43 -10.33
CA LEU A 79 9.70 -17.64 -9.42
C LEU A 79 8.93 -17.15 -8.18
N PHE A 80 7.64 -16.88 -8.34
CA PHE A 80 6.75 -16.39 -7.28
C PHE A 80 5.60 -17.39 -7.12
N PRO A 81 5.51 -18.09 -5.97
CA PRO A 81 4.46 -19.06 -5.75
C PRO A 81 3.08 -18.37 -5.68
N PRO A 82 1.99 -19.06 -6.06
CA PRO A 82 0.64 -18.51 -5.98
C PRO A 82 0.21 -18.27 -4.52
N GLU A 83 -0.39 -17.12 -4.24
CA GLU A 83 -0.85 -16.73 -2.89
C GLU A 83 -2.36 -16.44 -2.80
N LEU A 84 -3.08 -16.34 -3.93
CA LEU A 84 -4.52 -16.03 -3.97
C LEU A 84 -5.47 -17.23 -3.75
N GLY A 85 -4.97 -18.33 -3.18
CA GLY A 85 -5.77 -19.52 -2.91
C GLY A 85 -6.33 -20.15 -4.19
N ASN A 86 -7.66 -20.23 -4.29
CA ASN A 86 -8.35 -20.82 -5.45
C ASN A 86 -8.63 -19.82 -6.58
N TRP A 87 -8.23 -18.56 -6.42
CA TRP A 87 -8.48 -17.53 -7.42
C TRP A 87 -7.37 -17.53 -8.47
N PHE A 88 -7.62 -16.87 -9.59
CA PHE A 88 -6.63 -16.75 -10.65
C PHE A 88 -6.71 -15.36 -11.29
N SER A 89 -5.60 -14.65 -11.37
CA SER A 89 -5.58 -13.27 -11.83
C SER A 89 -4.73 -13.05 -13.09
N TYR A 90 -5.09 -12.01 -13.83
CA TYR A 90 -4.38 -11.52 -15.00
C TYR A 90 -4.12 -10.03 -14.82
N ILE A 91 -2.85 -9.64 -14.85
CA ILE A 91 -2.42 -8.24 -14.87
C ILE A 91 -2.04 -7.90 -16.32
N ILE A 92 -2.84 -7.07 -16.97
CA ILE A 92 -2.73 -6.79 -18.40
C ILE A 92 -2.44 -5.32 -18.63
N LEU A 93 -1.35 -5.02 -19.33
CA LEU A 93 -1.07 -3.69 -19.87
C LEU A 93 -1.39 -3.68 -21.37
N PHE A 94 -2.34 -2.85 -21.80
CA PHE A 94 -2.76 -2.75 -23.20
C PHE A 94 -1.92 -1.75 -24.00
N GLU A 95 -1.87 -1.91 -25.34
CA GLU A 95 -1.17 -1.00 -26.27
C GLU A 95 -1.66 0.44 -26.20
N ASP A 96 -2.90 0.64 -25.78
CA ASP A 96 -3.50 1.96 -25.67
C ASP A 96 -3.21 2.64 -24.32
N GLY A 97 -2.44 1.99 -23.44
CA GLY A 97 -1.96 2.48 -22.15
C GLY A 97 -2.85 2.16 -20.95
N ASN A 98 -4.04 1.59 -21.17
CA ASN A 98 -4.90 1.14 -20.07
C ASN A 98 -4.30 -0.11 -19.40
N LYS A 99 -4.51 -0.25 -18.09
CA LYS A 99 -4.15 -1.45 -17.32
C LYS A 99 -5.39 -2.08 -16.68
N LEU A 100 -5.49 -3.40 -16.78
CA LEU A 100 -6.54 -4.23 -16.20
C LEU A 100 -5.91 -5.23 -15.24
N ASP A 101 -6.32 -5.19 -13.98
CA ASP A 101 -6.17 -6.27 -13.01
C ASP A 101 -7.49 -7.05 -13.01
N LEU A 102 -7.49 -8.25 -13.63
CA LEU A 102 -8.66 -9.11 -13.76
C LEU A 102 -8.51 -10.35 -12.89
N THR A 103 -9.41 -10.54 -11.93
CA THR A 103 -9.44 -11.72 -11.06
C THR A 103 -10.60 -12.64 -11.44
N LEU A 104 -10.33 -13.93 -11.55
CA LEU A 104 -11.31 -14.99 -11.68
C LEU A 104 -11.51 -15.66 -10.33
N ILE A 105 -12.75 -15.69 -9.87
CA ILE A 105 -13.14 -16.20 -8.56
C ILE A 105 -14.16 -17.32 -8.76
N PRO A 106 -14.00 -18.50 -8.14
CA PRO A 106 -15.04 -19.53 -8.18
C PRO A 106 -16.37 -19.00 -7.63
N VAL A 107 -17.47 -19.23 -8.33
CA VAL A 107 -18.80 -18.67 -7.96
C VAL A 107 -19.29 -19.12 -6.57
N ASN A 108 -18.80 -20.26 -6.07
CA ASN A 108 -19.08 -20.74 -4.72
C ASN A 108 -18.32 -19.98 -3.62
N GLU A 109 -17.44 -19.04 -3.95
CA GLU A 109 -16.66 -18.22 -3.02
C GLU A 109 -17.16 -16.77 -2.91
N VAL A 110 -18.33 -16.46 -3.45
CA VAL A 110 -18.93 -15.10 -3.38
C VAL A 110 -19.02 -14.60 -1.93
N GLU A 111 -19.45 -15.44 -0.99
CA GLU A 111 -19.55 -15.04 0.43
C GLU A 111 -18.17 -14.74 1.02
N ALA A 112 -17.19 -15.62 0.80
CA ALA A 112 -15.83 -15.45 1.28
C ALA A 112 -15.17 -14.19 0.70
N TYR A 113 -15.42 -13.89 -0.58
CA TYR A 113 -14.97 -12.65 -1.21
C TYR A 113 -15.50 -11.41 -0.48
N TRP A 114 -16.79 -11.36 -0.16
CA TRP A 114 -17.37 -10.21 0.53
C TRP A 114 -16.89 -10.06 1.98
N GLU A 115 -16.63 -11.18 2.67
CA GLU A 115 -16.05 -11.17 4.02
C GLU A 115 -14.60 -10.63 4.02
N GLN A 116 -13.86 -10.87 2.95
CA GLN A 116 -12.45 -10.48 2.82
C GLN A 116 -12.26 -9.13 2.10
N SER A 117 -13.29 -8.63 1.42
CA SER A 117 -13.27 -7.38 0.68
C SER A 117 -12.91 -6.20 1.58
N ASP A 118 -12.11 -5.28 1.05
CA ASP A 118 -11.75 -4.03 1.71
C ASP A 118 -12.88 -2.98 1.76
N GLY A 119 -14.04 -3.33 1.18
CA GLY A 119 -15.20 -2.48 1.05
C GLY A 119 -15.19 -1.59 -0.19
N LEU A 120 -14.15 -1.59 -1.03
CA LEU A 120 -14.04 -0.79 -2.25
C LEU A 120 -14.49 -1.56 -3.49
N ALA A 121 -15.68 -2.16 -3.43
CA ALA A 121 -16.23 -2.96 -4.51
C ALA A 121 -17.63 -2.46 -4.94
N LYS A 122 -17.91 -2.56 -6.24
CA LYS A 122 -19.17 -2.22 -6.88
C LYS A 122 -19.59 -3.33 -7.83
N VAL A 123 -20.80 -3.86 -7.65
CA VAL A 123 -21.39 -4.83 -8.58
C VAL A 123 -21.67 -4.15 -9.93
N LEU A 124 -21.16 -4.75 -11.01
CA LEU A 124 -21.41 -4.34 -12.39
C LEU A 124 -22.50 -5.19 -13.05
N LEU A 125 -22.52 -6.49 -12.74
CA LEU A 125 -23.46 -7.47 -13.29
C LEU A 125 -23.70 -8.58 -12.27
N ASP A 126 -24.96 -8.99 -12.06
CA ASP A 126 -25.32 -10.17 -11.29
C ASP A 126 -26.44 -10.92 -12.03
N LYS A 127 -26.09 -12.03 -12.69
CA LYS A 127 -27.04 -12.83 -13.48
C LYS A 127 -27.82 -13.82 -12.63
N ALA A 128 -27.23 -14.28 -11.54
CA ALA A 128 -27.76 -15.34 -10.69
C ALA A 128 -28.40 -14.82 -9.39
N GLY A 129 -28.39 -13.49 -9.17
CA GLY A 129 -28.93 -12.88 -7.95
C GLY A 129 -28.14 -13.30 -6.71
N LEU A 130 -26.83 -13.43 -6.85
CA LEU A 130 -25.93 -13.89 -5.80
C LEU A 130 -25.72 -12.82 -4.71
N VAL A 131 -25.90 -11.55 -5.05
CA VAL A 131 -25.73 -10.43 -4.12
C VAL A 131 -27.08 -10.06 -3.50
N GLN A 132 -27.27 -10.47 -2.23
CA GLN A 132 -28.54 -10.29 -1.51
C GLN A 132 -28.72 -8.89 -0.91
N ASN A 133 -27.62 -8.18 -0.61
CA ASN A 133 -27.63 -6.88 0.05
C ASN A 133 -27.02 -5.81 -0.84
N GLU A 134 -27.48 -4.56 -0.71
CA GLU A 134 -26.86 -3.42 -1.38
C GLU A 134 -25.43 -3.23 -0.85
N ILE A 135 -24.45 -3.30 -1.76
CA ILE A 135 -23.04 -3.11 -1.43
C ILE A 135 -22.65 -1.68 -1.77
N ARG A 136 -22.33 -0.91 -0.74
CA ARG A 136 -21.87 0.48 -0.88
C ARG A 136 -20.38 0.54 -0.69
N ALA A 137 -19.69 0.88 -1.77
CA ALA A 137 -18.25 1.08 -1.75
C ALA A 137 -17.87 2.13 -0.69
N ASN A 138 -16.93 1.79 0.19
CA ASN A 138 -16.41 2.69 1.21
C ASN A 138 -14.97 2.33 1.59
N ASP A 139 -14.21 3.31 2.08
CA ASP A 139 -12.79 3.18 2.35
C ASP A 139 -12.45 3.05 3.85
N ARG A 140 -13.44 2.67 4.69
CA ARG A 140 -13.30 2.65 6.15
C ARG A 140 -12.18 1.76 6.65
N GLN A 141 -11.88 0.68 5.92
CA GLN A 141 -10.77 -0.22 6.25
C GLN A 141 -9.40 0.49 6.19
N TYR A 142 -9.29 1.54 5.38
CA TYR A 142 -8.08 2.33 5.17
C TYR A 142 -7.96 3.54 6.09
N TRP A 143 -8.96 3.79 6.94
CA TRP A 143 -8.92 4.93 7.85
C TRP A 143 -7.81 4.78 8.87
N ILE A 144 -7.19 5.90 9.24
CA ILE A 144 -6.20 5.93 10.31
C ILE A 144 -6.87 5.43 11.58
N ARG A 145 -6.26 4.48 12.28
CA ARG A 145 -6.76 4.00 13.56
C ARG A 145 -6.06 4.72 14.70
N LYS A 146 -6.83 5.10 15.72
CA LYS A 146 -6.26 5.62 16.97
C LYS A 146 -5.39 4.53 17.60
N PRO A 147 -4.09 4.81 17.86
CA PRO A 147 -3.25 3.82 18.53
C PRO A 147 -3.71 3.65 19.97
N THR A 148 -3.62 2.43 20.47
CA THR A 148 -3.56 2.16 21.90
C THR A 148 -2.19 2.59 22.46
N ALA A 149 -2.09 2.74 23.78
CA ALA A 149 -0.81 3.05 24.43
C ALA A 149 0.28 2.02 24.10
N ARG A 150 -0.09 0.75 23.92
CA ARG A 150 0.84 -0.33 23.57
C ARG A 150 1.29 -0.25 22.12
N GLU A 151 0.39 -0.05 21.17
CA GLU A 151 0.77 0.13 19.75
C GLU A 151 1.67 1.35 19.55
N TYR A 152 1.42 2.43 20.31
CA TYR A 152 2.31 3.59 20.34
C TYR A 152 3.73 3.23 20.81
N ASP A 153 3.85 2.51 21.93
CA ASP A 153 5.14 2.06 22.48
C ASP A 153 5.85 1.10 21.51
N ASP A 154 5.13 0.13 20.94
CA ASP A 154 5.65 -0.83 19.96
C ASP A 154 6.23 -0.11 18.72
N CYS A 155 5.55 0.93 18.22
CA CYS A 155 6.03 1.74 17.10
C CYS A 155 7.32 2.51 17.44
N CYS A 156 7.39 3.08 18.65
CA CYS A 156 8.60 3.72 19.15
C CYS A 156 9.75 2.70 19.29
N ASN A 157 9.47 1.52 19.85
CA ASN A 157 10.45 0.47 20.03
C ASN A 157 11.03 0.00 18.70
N GLU A 158 10.17 -0.31 17.73
CA GLU A 158 10.56 -0.78 16.40
C GLU A 158 11.41 0.27 15.67
N PHE A 159 10.99 1.54 15.70
CA PHE A 159 11.73 2.64 15.09
C PHE A 159 13.16 2.75 15.63
N TRP A 160 13.29 2.84 16.96
CA TRP A 160 14.58 3.06 17.61
C TRP A 160 15.47 1.81 17.61
N MET A 161 14.90 0.61 17.62
CA MET A 161 15.69 -0.63 17.52
C MET A 161 16.27 -0.79 16.11
N VAL A 162 15.43 -0.68 15.09
CA VAL A 162 15.87 -0.90 13.69
C VAL A 162 16.78 0.22 13.21
N SER A 163 16.67 1.42 13.77
CA SER A 163 17.64 2.47 13.47
C SER A 163 19.08 2.06 13.81
N THR A 164 19.29 1.21 14.82
CA THR A 164 20.63 0.67 15.14
C THR A 164 21.18 -0.23 14.03
N TYR A 165 20.31 -0.84 13.21
CA TYR A 165 20.73 -1.67 12.07
C TYR A 165 21.20 -0.78 10.93
N VAL A 166 20.51 0.35 10.70
CA VAL A 166 20.95 1.39 9.77
C VAL A 166 22.35 1.91 10.18
N VAL A 167 22.52 2.27 11.46
CA VAL A 167 23.79 2.73 12.03
C VAL A 167 24.92 1.73 11.81
N LYS A 168 24.70 0.46 12.16
CA LYS A 168 25.69 -0.61 11.99
C LYS A 168 26.03 -0.85 10.53
N GLY A 169 25.02 -0.87 9.65
CA GLY A 169 25.23 -1.04 8.21
C GLY A 169 26.10 0.07 7.63
N LEU A 170 25.84 1.33 8.00
CA LEU A 170 26.67 2.47 7.56
C LEU A 170 28.10 2.38 8.09
N ALA A 171 28.28 2.01 9.36
CA ALA A 171 29.61 1.83 9.95
C ALA A 171 30.40 0.69 9.30
N ARG A 172 29.71 -0.38 8.86
CA ARG A 172 30.28 -1.55 8.19
C ARG A 172 30.49 -1.40 6.69
N LYS A 173 30.14 -0.26 6.11
CA LYS A 173 30.14 -0.05 4.66
C LYS A 173 29.18 -1.01 3.92
N GLU A 174 28.02 -1.24 4.51
CA GLU A 174 26.91 -2.04 3.99
C GLU A 174 25.73 -1.11 3.65
N ILE A 175 25.91 -0.18 2.70
CA ILE A 175 24.92 0.88 2.42
C ILE A 175 23.56 0.34 1.96
N LEU A 176 23.51 -0.78 1.23
CA LEU A 176 22.25 -1.38 0.79
C LEU A 176 21.47 -1.91 1.99
N PHE A 177 22.11 -2.68 2.87
CA PHE A 177 21.52 -3.15 4.12
C PHE A 177 20.97 -1.99 4.97
N ALA A 178 21.75 -0.91 5.12
CA ALA A 178 21.31 0.27 5.86
C ALA A 178 20.10 0.97 5.19
N SER A 179 20.13 1.08 3.86
CA SER A 179 19.07 1.74 3.09
C SER A 179 17.78 0.95 3.12
N ASP A 180 17.84 -0.37 3.05
CA ASP A 180 16.68 -1.27 3.10
C ASP A 180 16.01 -1.18 4.48
N HIS A 181 16.77 -1.24 5.58
CA HIS A 181 16.20 -1.08 6.93
C HIS A 181 15.61 0.32 7.16
N LEU A 182 16.23 1.36 6.58
CA LEU A 182 15.69 2.71 6.61
C LEU A 182 14.38 2.81 5.80
N HIS A 183 14.30 2.13 4.66
CA HIS A 183 13.17 2.17 3.73
C HIS A 183 11.99 1.31 4.15
N GLU A 184 12.24 0.08 4.57
CA GLU A 184 11.20 -0.92 4.81
C GLU A 184 10.66 -0.86 6.25
N ILE A 185 11.40 -0.27 7.19
CA ILE A 185 11.04 -0.34 8.61
C ILE A 185 11.06 1.03 9.31
N ALA A 186 12.20 1.73 9.34
CA ALA A 186 12.31 2.96 10.13
C ALA A 186 11.42 4.09 9.58
N ARG A 187 11.49 4.38 8.26
CA ARG A 187 10.64 5.41 7.65
C ARG A 187 9.14 5.04 7.69
N PRO A 188 8.72 3.79 7.47
CA PRO A 188 7.32 3.39 7.67
C PRO A 188 6.80 3.60 9.09
N ASN A 189 7.60 3.37 10.13
CA ASN A 189 7.21 3.69 11.52
C ASN A 189 7.12 5.22 11.75
N LEU A 190 8.01 6.01 11.15
CA LEU A 190 7.88 7.47 11.15
C LEU A 190 6.57 7.93 10.48
N LEU A 191 6.26 7.43 9.29
CA LEU A 191 5.03 7.74 8.57
C LEU A 191 3.78 7.33 9.37
N ARG A 192 3.83 6.18 10.05
CA ARG A 192 2.78 5.73 10.98
C ARG A 192 2.59 6.72 12.13
N MET A 193 3.68 7.16 12.76
CA MET A 193 3.63 8.14 13.86
C MET A 193 3.08 9.50 13.39
N MET A 194 3.47 9.96 12.21
CA MET A 194 2.93 11.17 11.58
C MET A 194 1.43 11.04 11.27
N ALA A 195 0.99 9.88 10.76
CA ALA A 195 -0.43 9.60 10.53
C ALA A 195 -1.24 9.57 11.84
N TRP A 196 -0.71 8.99 12.91
CA TRP A 196 -1.36 9.02 14.23
C TRP A 196 -1.47 10.42 14.81
N HIS A 197 -0.45 11.27 14.60
CA HIS A 197 -0.53 12.68 14.96
C HIS A 197 -1.65 13.38 14.19
N ILE A 198 -1.68 13.25 12.86
CA ILE A 198 -2.75 13.80 12.02
C ILE A 198 -4.13 13.35 12.51
N GLY A 199 -4.27 12.05 12.83
CA GLY A 199 -5.52 11.51 13.36
C GLY A 199 -5.89 12.06 14.75
N ALA A 200 -4.91 12.32 15.61
CA ALA A 200 -5.13 12.95 16.91
C ALA A 200 -5.57 14.41 16.79
N GLU A 201 -5.21 15.10 15.70
CA GLU A 201 -5.64 16.49 15.45
C GLU A 201 -6.99 16.60 14.77
N ARG A 202 -7.28 15.70 13.82
CA ARG A 202 -8.39 15.86 12.88
C ARG A 202 -9.49 14.80 13.01
N GLY A 203 -9.26 13.75 13.79
CA GLY A 203 -10.12 12.59 13.86
C GLY A 203 -9.57 11.38 13.09
N TYR A 204 -10.19 10.23 13.30
CA TYR A 204 -9.76 8.92 12.79
C TYR A 204 -10.74 8.36 11.75
N ASP A 205 -11.43 9.25 11.04
CA ASP A 205 -12.54 8.96 10.13
C ASP A 205 -12.18 9.17 8.64
N PHE A 206 -10.88 9.13 8.32
CA PHE A 206 -10.37 9.23 6.96
C PHE A 206 -9.04 8.49 6.77
N SER A 207 -8.65 8.26 5.52
CA SER A 207 -7.38 7.65 5.14
C SER A 207 -6.35 8.69 4.67
N VAL A 208 -5.08 8.46 4.98
CA VAL A 208 -3.93 9.16 4.36
C VAL A 208 -3.41 8.44 3.11
N GLY A 209 -4.19 7.48 2.60
CA GLY A 209 -3.92 6.72 1.39
C GLY A 209 -2.95 5.57 1.61
N LYS A 210 -3.06 4.54 0.74
CA LYS A 210 -2.10 3.43 0.67
C LYS A 210 -0.67 3.98 0.51
N ASN A 211 0.26 3.44 1.29
CA ASN A 211 1.65 3.93 1.39
C ASN A 211 1.75 5.43 1.71
N TYR A 212 0.78 5.98 2.45
CA TYR A 212 0.78 7.39 2.90
C TYR A 212 0.79 8.42 1.76
N LYS A 213 0.32 8.03 0.56
CA LYS A 213 0.37 8.87 -0.65
C LYS A 213 -0.37 10.21 -0.57
N PHE A 214 -1.16 10.44 0.48
CA PHE A 214 -1.89 11.69 0.71
C PHE A 214 -1.46 12.42 1.99
N ILE A 215 -0.39 11.98 2.65
CA ILE A 215 0.04 12.54 3.93
C ILE A 215 0.46 14.01 3.82
N ASP A 216 1.00 14.40 2.68
CA ASP A 216 1.41 15.77 2.32
C ASP A 216 0.26 16.79 2.45
N ARG A 217 -0.98 16.37 2.21
CA ARG A 217 -2.18 17.22 2.33
C ARG A 217 -2.46 17.68 3.76
N TYR A 218 -1.86 17.03 4.75
CA TYR A 218 -2.13 17.24 6.17
C TYR A 218 -0.94 17.77 6.95
N LEU A 219 0.28 17.57 6.44
CA LEU A 219 1.51 17.98 7.11
C LEU A 219 1.81 19.47 6.90
N PRO A 220 2.47 20.12 7.88
CA PRO A 220 3.13 21.40 7.63
C PRO A 220 4.16 21.28 6.50
N ALA A 221 4.27 22.30 5.64
CA ALA A 221 5.19 22.29 4.51
C ALA A 221 6.65 22.01 4.92
N GLU A 222 7.10 22.56 6.06
CA GLU A 222 8.43 22.31 6.62
C GLU A 222 8.69 20.82 6.95
N ASP A 223 7.67 20.12 7.44
CA ASP A 223 7.78 18.72 7.81
C ASP A 223 7.68 17.82 6.60
N TRP A 224 6.90 18.21 5.59
CA TRP A 224 6.87 17.54 4.30
C TRP A 224 8.24 17.60 3.62
N GLU A 225 8.87 18.77 3.54
CA GLU A 225 10.22 18.93 2.99
C GLU A 225 11.26 18.14 3.80
N SER A 226 11.14 18.16 5.13
CA SER A 226 12.00 17.37 6.01
C SER A 226 11.82 15.87 5.77
N LEU A 227 10.59 15.39 5.59
CA LEU A 227 10.28 13.99 5.27
C LEU A 227 10.87 13.60 3.91
N LEU A 228 10.71 14.44 2.88
CA LEU A 228 11.31 14.22 1.56
C LEU A 228 12.85 14.15 1.63
N SER A 229 13.47 14.96 2.49
CA SER A 229 14.93 14.91 2.69
C SER A 229 15.43 13.56 3.21
N THR A 230 14.55 12.75 3.85
CA THR A 230 14.90 11.40 4.32
C THR A 230 15.08 10.39 3.19
N TYR A 231 14.73 10.71 1.95
CA TYR A 231 14.88 9.81 0.79
C TYR A 231 16.23 9.99 0.08
N ASP A 232 17.14 10.82 0.60
CA ASP A 232 18.48 11.00 0.03
C ASP A 232 19.41 9.84 0.44
N GLY A 233 19.62 8.89 -0.47
CA GLY A 233 20.41 7.68 -0.25
C GLY A 233 21.60 7.49 -1.19
N LYS A 234 22.05 8.55 -1.89
CA LYS A 234 23.05 8.43 -2.98
C LYS A 234 24.45 8.02 -2.51
N ALA A 235 24.80 8.31 -1.27
CA ALA A 235 26.07 7.95 -0.65
C ALA A 235 25.94 7.87 0.88
N TYR A 236 26.97 7.35 1.55
CA TYR A 236 26.98 7.17 3.01
C TYR A 236 26.63 8.45 3.79
N PRO A 237 27.18 9.64 3.49
CA PRO A 237 26.82 10.86 4.22
C PRO A 237 25.35 11.26 4.02
N ASN A 238 24.74 10.91 2.88
CA ASN A 238 23.34 11.16 2.60
C ASN A 238 22.45 10.26 3.48
N VAL A 239 22.76 8.96 3.56
CA VAL A 239 21.97 8.04 4.41
C VAL A 239 22.08 8.40 5.90
N TRP A 240 23.25 8.84 6.37
CA TRP A 240 23.39 9.40 7.72
C TRP A 240 22.48 10.60 7.96
N ARG A 241 22.49 11.58 7.05
CA ARG A 241 21.61 12.76 7.15
C ARG A 241 20.13 12.36 7.11
N SER A 242 19.77 11.42 6.25
CA SER A 242 18.41 10.86 6.16
C SER A 242 17.98 10.20 7.47
N LEU A 243 18.85 9.42 8.11
CA LEU A 243 18.58 8.82 9.42
C LEU A 243 18.37 9.88 10.51
N PHE A 244 19.22 10.91 10.57
CA PHE A 244 19.07 11.98 11.56
C PHE A 244 17.83 12.85 11.32
N ALA A 245 17.45 13.08 10.06
CA ALA A 245 16.18 13.72 9.73
C ALA A 245 14.99 12.87 10.20
N CYS A 246 15.06 11.54 10.03
CA CYS A 246 14.07 10.64 10.61
C CYS A 246 14.00 10.76 12.14
N TYR A 247 15.15 10.82 12.85
CA TYR A 247 15.17 10.99 14.30
C TYR A 247 14.49 12.29 14.74
N ALA A 248 14.81 13.41 14.09
CA ALA A 248 14.22 14.70 14.42
C ALA A 248 12.70 14.71 14.25
N LEU A 249 12.20 14.21 13.11
CA LEU A 249 10.77 14.08 12.87
C LEU A 249 10.11 13.10 13.84
N PHE A 250 10.74 11.95 14.10
CA PHE A 250 10.16 10.94 14.98
C PHE A 250 9.99 11.48 16.39
N ARG A 251 10.97 12.19 16.94
CA ARG A 251 10.84 12.88 18.24
C ARG A 251 9.68 13.87 18.28
N LYS A 252 9.60 14.74 17.26
CA LYS A 252 8.53 15.74 17.14
C LYS A 252 7.14 15.08 17.18
N TYR A 253 6.93 14.08 16.34
CA TYR A 253 5.62 13.46 16.18
C TYR A 253 5.27 12.48 17.31
N SER A 254 6.23 11.66 17.76
CA SER A 254 5.99 10.73 18.88
C SER A 254 5.78 11.45 20.21
N GLY A 255 6.47 12.58 20.45
CA GLY A 255 6.23 13.44 21.60
C GLY A 255 4.84 14.06 21.56
N SER A 256 4.43 14.60 20.41
CA SER A 256 3.11 15.19 20.23
C SER A 256 1.98 14.16 20.39
N VAL A 257 2.13 12.95 19.86
CA VAL A 257 1.14 11.88 20.03
C VAL A 257 1.04 11.45 21.49
N ALA A 258 2.16 11.28 22.20
CA ALA A 258 2.15 10.97 23.62
C ALA A 258 1.39 12.03 24.43
N GLU A 259 1.67 13.30 24.18
CA GLU A 259 0.99 14.42 24.87
C GLU A 259 -0.52 14.43 24.56
N LYS A 260 -0.91 14.43 23.29
CA LYS A 260 -2.32 14.53 22.87
C LYS A 260 -3.17 13.34 23.34
N LEU A 261 -2.57 12.13 23.42
CA LEU A 261 -3.29 10.91 23.80
C LEU A 261 -3.10 10.51 25.27
N GLY A 262 -2.25 11.22 26.02
CA GLY A 262 -1.94 10.93 27.43
C GLY A 262 -1.13 9.65 27.62
N TYR A 263 -0.25 9.32 26.68
CA TYR A 263 0.65 8.15 26.75
C TYR A 263 2.01 8.52 27.33
N ARG A 264 2.70 7.52 27.89
CA ARG A 264 4.07 7.70 28.38
C ARG A 264 5.03 7.76 27.19
N TYR A 265 5.84 8.82 27.12
CA TYR A 265 6.95 8.88 26.17
C TYR A 265 8.06 7.91 26.59
N PRO A 266 8.52 6.99 25.73
CA PRO A 266 9.55 6.01 26.07
C PRO A 266 10.95 6.63 26.10
N ASP A 267 11.89 5.95 26.77
CA ASP A 267 13.28 6.40 26.92
C ASP A 267 14.23 5.86 25.85
N TYR A 268 13.71 5.17 24.83
CA TYR A 268 14.49 4.58 23.73
C TYR A 268 15.35 5.63 23.00
N ASP A 269 14.79 6.81 22.72
CA ASP A 269 15.50 7.93 22.12
C ASP A 269 16.76 8.32 22.92
N VAL A 270 16.61 8.41 24.25
CA VAL A 270 17.71 8.77 25.18
C VAL A 270 18.82 7.73 25.15
N ALA A 271 18.50 6.45 24.95
CA ALA A 271 19.48 5.38 24.86
C ALA A 271 20.15 5.29 23.48
N ILE A 272 19.38 5.42 22.39
CA ILE A 272 19.86 5.18 21.03
C ILE A 272 20.59 6.38 20.43
N THR A 273 20.26 7.59 20.86
CA THR A 273 20.93 8.81 20.36
C THR A 273 22.42 8.83 20.66
N PRO A 274 22.87 8.68 21.93
CA PRO A 274 24.31 8.64 22.23
C PRO A 274 25.00 7.43 21.57
N TYR A 275 24.31 6.29 21.47
CA TYR A 275 24.83 5.11 20.77
C TYR A 275 25.16 5.44 19.30
N THR A 276 24.25 6.13 18.63
CA THR A 276 24.38 6.50 17.22
C THR A 276 25.47 7.55 17.03
N GLU A 277 25.47 8.60 17.84
CA GLU A 277 26.45 9.70 17.77
C GLU A 277 27.89 9.19 17.98
N ASN A 278 28.10 8.31 18.95
CA ASN A 278 29.43 7.73 19.20
C ASN A 278 29.97 6.96 17.99
N ILE A 279 29.11 6.20 17.29
CA ILE A 279 29.52 5.45 16.10
C ILE A 279 29.75 6.39 14.92
N TYR A 280 28.85 7.37 14.72
CA TYR A 280 28.98 8.36 13.67
C TYR A 280 30.33 9.09 13.76
N ASP A 281 30.69 9.59 14.95
CA ASP A 281 31.96 10.27 15.20
C ASP A 281 33.18 9.38 14.92
N GLN A 282 33.13 8.10 15.30
CA GLN A 282 34.21 7.14 15.02
C GLN A 282 34.41 6.94 13.51
N VAL A 283 33.32 6.80 12.76
CA VAL A 283 33.36 6.63 11.31
C VAL A 283 33.87 7.90 10.63
N SER A 284 33.36 9.07 11.01
CA SER A 284 33.76 10.35 10.40
C SER A 284 35.23 10.69 10.61
N ARG A 285 35.82 10.33 11.75
CA ARG A 285 37.27 10.51 12.00
C ARG A 285 38.16 9.58 11.19
N THR A 286 37.63 8.46 10.72
CA THR A 286 38.40 7.48 9.94
C THR A 286 38.41 7.86 8.45
N GLU A 287 37.49 8.72 8.01
CA GLU A 287 37.36 9.18 6.62
C GLU A 287 38.02 10.55 6.34
N SER A 288 38.44 11.27 7.39
CA SER A 288 39.16 12.55 7.34
C SER A 288 40.67 12.37 7.29
#